data_AF-A0A3N6FCJ7-F1
#
_entry.id   AF-A0A3N6FCJ7-F1
#
_cell.length_a   1.000
_cell.length_b   1.000
_cell.length_c   1.000
_cell.angle_alpha   90.00
_cell.angle_beta   90.00
_cell.angle_gamma   90.00
#
_symmetry.space_group_name_H-M   'P 1'
#
loop_
_entity.id
_entity.type
_entity.pdbx_description
1 polymer ?
#
loop_
_entity_poly.entity_id
_entity_poly.type
_entity_poly.pdbx_seq_one_letter_code
_entity_poly.pdbx_strand_id
1 'polypeptide(L)'
;MLVEAWPTGAAYAWETRDRRLCWASATGPGFSELSCTVEPVPVGKSRKVDPLATLFTDGWVQLFATDHQQVTSATCGGSPLEVRRVGTAAHGVRTLYAVRFPDHTKGSIALLLSHDGTTSRAALQLDDTGDRTCTAT
;
A
#
# COMPACT_ATOMS: atom_id res chain seq x y z
N MET A 1 -2.27 5.51 -11.55
CA MET A 1 -0.99 5.65 -10.81
C MET A 1 -0.25 4.32 -10.88
N LEU A 2 1.07 4.32 -11.09
CA LEU A 2 1.86 3.08 -11.21
C LEU A 2 2.22 2.54 -9.82
N VAL A 3 1.67 1.38 -9.47
CA VAL A 3 1.89 0.70 -8.17
C VAL A 3 3.12 -0.17 -8.20
N GLU A 4 3.43 -0.85 -9.31
CA GLU A 4 4.65 -1.63 -9.56
C GLU A 4 4.78 -1.95 -11.05
N ALA A 5 6.01 -2.10 -11.55
CA ALA A 5 6.28 -2.59 -12.90
C ALA A 5 7.35 -3.68 -12.83
N TRP A 6 7.19 -4.72 -13.65
CA TRP A 6 8.11 -5.85 -13.76
C TRP A 6 8.22 -6.28 -15.23
N PRO A 7 9.16 -7.17 -15.60
CA PRO A 7 9.45 -7.45 -17.02
C PRO A 7 8.25 -7.90 -17.87
N THR A 8 7.24 -8.51 -17.26
CA THR A 8 6.09 -9.10 -17.97
C THR A 8 4.77 -8.37 -17.70
N GLY A 9 4.77 -7.31 -16.88
CA GLY A 9 3.54 -6.69 -16.44
C GLY A 9 3.70 -5.46 -15.55
N ALA A 10 2.57 -4.94 -15.10
CA ALA A 10 2.52 -3.81 -14.19
C ALA A 10 1.24 -3.82 -13.35
N ALA A 11 1.32 -3.23 -12.17
CA ALA A 11 0.20 -2.99 -11.28
C ALA A 11 -0.11 -1.50 -11.20
N TYR A 12 -1.39 -1.17 -11.17
CA TYR A 12 -1.89 0.20 -11.19
C TYR A 12 -2.95 0.39 -10.11
N ALA A 13 -3.07 1.63 -9.61
CA ALA A 13 -4.16 2.07 -8.77
C ALA A 13 -4.71 3.41 -9.29
N TRP A 14 -6.01 3.63 -9.18
CA TRP A 14 -6.65 4.88 -9.56
C TRP A 14 -7.91 5.13 -8.75
N GLU A 15 -8.26 6.41 -8.61
CA GLU A 15 -9.54 6.84 -8.06
C GLU A 15 -10.54 7.01 -9.21
N THR A 16 -11.73 6.44 -9.07
CA THR A 16 -12.84 6.62 -10.01
C THR A 16 -13.60 7.90 -9.73
N ARG A 17 -14.47 8.31 -10.67
CA ARG A 17 -15.26 9.55 -10.53
C ARG A 17 -16.17 9.56 -9.30
N ASP A 18 -16.65 8.40 -8.87
CA ASP A 18 -17.45 8.18 -7.66
C ASP A 18 -16.58 8.02 -6.39
N ARG A 19 -15.27 8.32 -6.46
CA ARG A 19 -14.29 8.30 -5.35
C ARG A 19 -13.98 6.92 -4.78
N ARG A 20 -14.33 5.85 -5.50
CA ARG A 20 -13.85 4.51 -5.15
C ARG A 20 -12.39 4.38 -5.58
N LEU A 21 -11.59 3.69 -4.76
CA LEU A 21 -10.25 3.30 -5.15
C LEU A 21 -10.32 1.96 -5.87
N CYS A 22 -9.73 1.90 -7.05
CA CYS A 22 -9.59 0.70 -7.86
C CYS A 22 -8.11 0.38 -8.09
N TRP A 23 -7.84 -0.88 -8.35
CA TRP A 23 -6.52 -1.38 -8.70
C TRP A 23 -6.60 -2.52 -9.69
N ALA A 24 -5.51 -2.74 -10.41
CA ALA A 24 -5.38 -3.84 -11.34
C ALA A 24 -3.93 -4.29 -11.46
N SER A 25 -3.71 -5.58 -11.67
CA SER A 25 -2.47 -6.14 -12.21
C SER A 25 -2.70 -6.53 -13.66
N ALA A 26 -1.77 -6.20 -14.53
CA ALA A 26 -1.81 -6.52 -15.96
C ALA A 26 -0.58 -7.35 -16.32
N THR A 27 -0.80 -8.45 -17.02
CA THR A 27 0.26 -9.33 -17.54
C THR A 27 -0.04 -9.61 -19.01
N GLY A 28 0.86 -9.23 -19.91
CA GLY A 28 0.61 -9.31 -21.36
C GLY A 28 -0.55 -8.39 -21.82
N PRO A 29 -1.45 -8.84 -22.73
CA PRO A 29 -2.48 -7.98 -23.32
C PRO A 29 -3.73 -7.78 -22.43
N GLY A 30 -3.78 -8.34 -21.20
CA GLY A 30 -4.97 -8.32 -20.36
C GLY A 30 -4.68 -8.07 -18.87
N PHE A 31 -5.76 -7.87 -18.11
CA PHE A 31 -5.71 -7.77 -16.65
C PHE A 31 -5.77 -9.16 -16.01
N SER A 32 -4.81 -9.47 -15.15
CA SER A 32 -4.83 -10.65 -14.28
C SER A 32 -5.69 -10.44 -13.04
N GLU A 33 -5.77 -9.19 -12.57
CA GLU A 33 -6.62 -8.78 -11.45
C GLU A 33 -7.22 -7.42 -11.75
N LEU A 34 -8.50 -7.22 -11.43
CA LEU A 34 -9.17 -5.93 -11.44
C LEU A 34 -10.15 -5.90 -10.29
N SER A 35 -9.97 -4.96 -9.36
CA SER A 35 -10.86 -4.82 -8.21
C SER A 35 -11.00 -3.36 -7.80
N CYS A 36 -12.08 -3.08 -7.08
CA CYS A 36 -12.40 -1.79 -6.52
C CYS A 36 -12.96 -1.97 -5.12
N THR A 37 -12.68 -0.99 -4.27
CA THR A 37 -13.44 -0.78 -3.04
C THR A 37 -14.94 -0.67 -3.35
N VAL A 38 -15.77 -1.24 -2.47
CA VAL A 38 -17.24 -1.25 -2.62
C VAL A 38 -17.78 0.18 -2.47
N GLU A 39 -17.26 0.90 -1.48
CA GLU A 39 -17.60 2.28 -1.17
C GLU A 39 -16.34 3.16 -1.25
N PRO A 40 -16.49 4.49 -1.39
CA PRO A 40 -15.36 5.40 -1.26
C PRO A 40 -14.63 5.16 0.06
N VAL A 41 -13.31 4.94 0.01
CA VAL A 41 -12.54 4.66 1.22
C VAL A 41 -12.57 5.91 2.09
N PRO A 42 -13.20 5.88 3.28
CA PRO A 42 -13.41 7.07 4.09
C PRO A 42 -12.05 7.66 4.50
N VAL A 43 -11.90 8.97 4.35
CA VAL A 43 -10.73 9.69 4.85
C VAL A 43 -10.88 9.86 6.35
N GLY A 44 -9.99 9.23 7.11
CA GLY A 44 -9.95 9.35 8.56
C GLY A 44 -9.45 10.72 8.98
N LYS A 45 -10.06 11.28 10.03
CA LYS A 45 -9.47 12.43 10.77
C LYS A 45 -8.30 12.03 11.66
N SER A 46 -8.13 10.72 11.88
CA SER A 46 -7.07 10.15 12.70
C SER A 46 -5.89 9.70 11.85
N ARG A 47 -4.69 9.74 12.44
CA ARG A 47 -3.40 9.24 11.96
C ARG A 47 -3.40 7.73 11.68
N LYS A 48 -4.22 7.29 10.75
CA LYS A 48 -4.41 5.87 10.41
C LYS A 48 -3.61 5.51 9.16
N VAL A 49 -3.16 4.26 9.20
CA VAL A 49 -2.59 3.55 8.07
C VAL A 49 -3.64 2.56 7.64
N ASP A 50 -4.10 2.68 6.40
CA ASP A 50 -5.16 1.83 5.87
C ASP A 50 -4.56 0.84 4.87
N PRO A 51 -4.56 -0.48 5.15
CA PRO A 51 -4.26 -1.48 4.14
C PRO A 51 -5.36 -1.45 3.07
N LEU A 52 -4.97 -1.43 1.79
CA LEU A 52 -5.91 -1.29 0.68
C LEU A 52 -6.05 -2.57 -0.13
N ALA A 53 -4.93 -3.13 -0.58
CA ALA A 53 -4.92 -4.31 -1.42
C ALA A 53 -3.57 -5.02 -1.36
N THR A 54 -3.60 -6.34 -1.50
CA THR A 54 -2.43 -7.16 -1.82
C THR A 54 -2.50 -7.48 -3.31
N LEU A 55 -1.48 -7.08 -4.05
CA LEU A 55 -1.40 -7.24 -5.50
C LEU A 55 -0.41 -8.35 -5.84
N PHE A 56 -0.87 -9.30 -6.65
CA PHE A 56 -0.07 -10.42 -7.12
C PHE A 56 0.73 -10.00 -8.36
N THR A 57 2.01 -9.71 -8.18
CA THR A 57 2.95 -9.30 -9.24
C THR A 57 3.96 -10.43 -9.51
N ASP A 58 5.17 -10.14 -10.00
CA ASP A 58 6.32 -11.07 -9.95
C ASP A 58 6.87 -11.31 -8.51
N GLY A 59 6.00 -11.13 -7.53
CA GLY A 59 6.22 -11.02 -6.10
C GLY A 59 4.91 -10.56 -5.46
N TRP A 60 5.00 -9.90 -4.31
CA TRP A 60 3.84 -9.50 -3.53
C TRP A 60 3.93 -8.02 -3.20
N VAL A 61 2.94 -7.25 -3.61
CA VAL A 61 2.91 -5.81 -3.32
C VAL A 61 1.74 -5.49 -2.39
N GLN A 62 2.06 -4.97 -1.21
CA GLN A 62 1.06 -4.39 -0.33
C GLN A 62 0.85 -2.92 -0.70
N LEU A 63 -0.33 -2.61 -1.24
CA LEU A 63 -0.83 -1.25 -1.42
C LEU A 63 -1.50 -0.80 -0.12
N PHE A 64 -1.12 0.38 0.37
CA PHE A 64 -1.68 0.97 1.57
C PHE A 64 -1.73 2.49 1.47
N ALA A 65 -2.45 3.12 2.39
CA ALA A 65 -2.66 4.55 2.43
C ALA A 65 -2.34 5.14 3.80
N THR A 66 -1.97 6.42 3.79
CA THR A 66 -1.97 7.27 4.98
C THR A 66 -2.72 8.56 4.71
N ASP A 67 -3.48 9.01 5.71
CA ASP A 67 -4.25 10.24 5.62
C ASP A 67 -3.50 11.38 6.29
N HIS A 68 -3.31 12.48 5.57
CA HIS A 68 -2.59 13.68 6.01
C HIS A 68 -1.10 13.48 6.40
N GLN A 69 -0.64 12.25 6.58
CA GLN A 69 0.74 11.92 6.98
C GLN A 69 1.57 11.41 5.81
N GLN A 70 2.89 11.48 5.95
CA GLN A 70 3.85 10.88 5.02
C GLN A 70 4.65 9.77 5.71
N VAL A 71 4.82 8.63 5.04
CA VAL A 71 5.75 7.58 5.49
C VAL A 71 7.18 8.07 5.30
N THR A 72 7.99 8.02 6.35
CA THR A 72 9.41 8.39 6.31
C THR A 72 10.33 7.18 6.41
N SER A 73 9.88 6.10 7.04
CA SER A 73 10.59 4.82 7.05
C SER A 73 9.64 3.68 7.35
N ALA A 74 10.06 2.47 6.99
CA ALA A 74 9.37 1.23 7.32
C ALA A 74 10.36 0.14 7.67
N THR A 75 9.97 -0.76 8.57
CA THR A 75 10.79 -1.91 8.95
C THR A 75 9.97 -3.19 9.08
N CYS A 76 10.61 -4.31 8.79
CA CYS A 76 10.11 -5.65 9.02
C CYS A 76 11.05 -6.39 9.96
N GLY A 77 10.62 -6.66 11.20
CA GLY A 77 11.50 -7.28 12.21
C GLY A 77 12.81 -6.50 12.43
N GLY A 78 12.74 -5.16 12.34
CA GLY A 78 13.90 -4.26 12.44
C GLY A 78 14.72 -4.09 11.15
N SER A 79 14.48 -4.88 10.11
CA SER A 79 15.15 -4.72 8.81
C SER A 79 14.45 -3.63 7.99
N PRO A 80 15.17 -2.65 7.40
CA PRO A 80 14.55 -1.61 6.58
C PRO A 80 13.77 -2.19 5.38
N LEU A 81 12.60 -1.63 5.13
CA LEU A 81 11.83 -1.88 3.91
C LEU A 81 11.82 -0.64 3.03
N GLU A 82 11.95 -0.84 1.72
CA GLU A 82 11.70 0.23 0.76
C GLU A 82 10.20 0.45 0.64
N VAL A 83 9.77 1.69 0.87
CA VAL A 83 8.39 2.13 0.66
C VAL A 83 8.37 3.13 -0.47
N ARG A 84 7.61 2.80 -1.53
CA ARG A 84 7.45 3.68 -2.67
C ARG A 84 6.15 4.46 -2.58
N ARG A 85 6.23 5.78 -2.74
CA ARG A 85 5.05 6.61 -2.94
C ARG A 85 4.49 6.36 -4.35
N VAL A 86 3.22 5.97 -4.42
CA VAL A 86 2.51 5.65 -5.67
C VAL A 86 1.81 6.88 -6.24
N GLY A 87 1.23 7.71 -5.37
CA GLY A 87 0.49 8.90 -5.75
C GLY A 87 -0.45 9.35 -4.65
N THR A 88 -1.53 10.02 -5.02
CA THR A 88 -2.52 10.56 -4.09
C THR A 88 -3.95 10.28 -4.55
N ALA A 89 -4.86 10.11 -3.58
CA ALA A 89 -6.30 9.98 -3.78
C ALA A 89 -7.04 11.03 -2.91
N ALA A 90 -8.37 11.08 -3.00
CA ALA A 90 -9.23 11.98 -2.24
C ALA A 90 -8.76 13.45 -2.31
N HIS A 91 -8.59 13.96 -3.53
CA HIS A 91 -8.11 15.33 -3.79
C HIS A 91 -6.77 15.69 -3.11
N GLY A 92 -5.87 14.72 -2.97
CA GLY A 92 -4.54 14.93 -2.40
C GLY A 92 -4.43 14.71 -0.90
N VAL A 93 -5.57 14.49 -0.22
CA VAL A 93 -5.59 14.29 1.24
C VAL A 93 -4.96 12.94 1.63
N ARG A 94 -5.17 11.92 0.80
CA ARG A 94 -4.65 10.58 1.03
C ARG A 94 -3.43 10.33 0.16
N THR A 95 -2.35 9.88 0.76
CA THR A 95 -1.15 9.43 0.02
C THR A 95 -1.16 7.91 -0.07
N LEU A 96 -0.92 7.39 -1.28
CA LEU A 96 -0.83 5.96 -1.55
C LEU A 96 0.64 5.53 -1.57
N TYR A 97 0.91 4.39 -0.95
CA TYR A 97 2.23 3.78 -0.86
C TYR A 97 2.17 2.30 -1.22
N ALA A 98 3.31 1.79 -1.68
CA ALA A 98 3.52 0.40 -1.97
C ALA A 98 4.79 -0.10 -1.28
N VAL A 99 4.74 -1.34 -0.79
CA VAL A 99 5.91 -2.08 -0.35
C VAL A 99 5.89 -3.45 -1.04
N ARG A 100 7.05 -3.84 -1.58
CA ARG A 100 7.21 -5.09 -2.33
C ARG A 100 7.93 -6.12 -1.47
N PHE A 101 7.42 -7.34 -1.49
CA PHE A 101 8.04 -8.52 -0.93
C PHE A 101 8.30 -9.55 -2.03
N PRO A 102 9.41 -10.31 -1.95
CA PRO A 102 9.65 -11.41 -2.89
C PRO A 102 8.67 -12.57 -2.69
N ASP A 103 8.27 -12.84 -1.44
CA ASP A 103 7.36 -13.93 -1.06
C ASP A 103 6.17 -13.40 -0.25
N HIS A 104 5.12 -14.20 -0.16
CA HIS A 104 3.91 -13.81 0.56
C HIS A 104 4.25 -13.60 2.04
N THR A 105 4.09 -12.36 2.52
CA THR A 105 4.53 -11.94 3.84
C THR A 105 3.32 -11.55 4.68
N LYS A 106 3.18 -12.18 5.85
CA LYS A 106 2.11 -11.94 6.82
C LYS A 106 2.57 -11.12 8.02
N GLY A 107 1.64 -10.71 8.89
CA GLY A 107 1.94 -10.05 10.16
C GLY A 107 1.86 -8.54 10.05
N SER A 108 2.89 -7.80 10.49
CA SER A 108 2.84 -6.33 10.48
C SER A 108 4.18 -5.67 10.19
N ILE A 109 4.11 -4.53 9.50
CA ILE A 109 5.25 -3.64 9.23
C ILE A 109 5.19 -2.47 10.20
N ALA A 110 6.32 -2.14 10.84
CA ALA A 110 6.42 -0.90 11.60
C ALA A 110 6.68 0.28 10.66
N LEU A 111 5.90 1.34 10.81
CA LEU A 111 6.00 2.56 10.02
C LEU A 111 6.35 3.75 10.91
N LEU A 112 7.25 4.60 10.42
CA LEU A 112 7.43 5.95 10.93
C LEU A 112 6.73 6.92 9.99
N LEU A 113 5.81 7.70 10.56
CA LEU A 113 5.00 8.67 9.84
C LEU A 113 5.38 10.08 10.29
N SER A 114 5.31 11.04 9.38
CA SER A 114 5.50 12.47 9.67
C SER A 114 4.24 13.28 9.33
N HIS A 115 3.95 14.27 10.16
CA HIS A 115 2.88 15.25 9.97
C HIS A 115 3.27 16.56 10.65
N ASP A 116 3.32 17.67 9.90
CA ASP A 116 3.68 19.00 10.40
C ASP A 116 4.95 18.99 11.28
N GLY A 117 6.00 18.30 10.83
CA GLY A 117 7.27 18.18 11.55
C GLY A 117 7.25 17.24 12.76
N THR A 118 6.11 16.69 13.13
CA THR A 118 5.99 15.69 14.21
C THR A 118 6.01 14.28 13.64
N THR A 119 6.78 13.38 14.25
CA THR A 119 6.78 11.96 13.89
C THR A 119 5.91 11.11 14.80
N SER A 120 5.28 10.07 14.26
CA SER A 120 4.54 9.05 15.03
C SER A 120 4.80 7.66 14.47
N ARG A 121 4.74 6.64 15.32
CA ARG A 121 4.80 5.24 14.90
C ARG A 121 3.40 4.70 14.60
N ALA A 122 3.31 3.83 13.62
CA ALA A 122 2.11 3.07 13.31
C ALA A 122 2.50 1.66 12.85
N ALA A 123 1.54 0.74 12.82
CA ALA A 123 1.72 -0.59 12.25
C ALA A 123 0.78 -0.74 11.04
N LEU A 124 1.34 -1.16 9.91
CA LEU A 124 0.55 -1.67 8.79
C LEU A 124 0.33 -3.16 9.00
N GLN A 125 -0.93 -3.56 9.13
CA GLN A 125 -1.28 -4.98 9.14
C GLN A 125 -1.21 -5.53 7.72
N LEU A 126 -0.58 -6.69 7.59
CA LEU A 126 -0.55 -7.52 6.39
C LEU A 126 -1.61 -8.62 6.53
N ASP A 127 -1.85 -9.37 5.45
CA ASP A 127 -2.70 -10.56 5.50
C ASP A 127 -2.17 -11.57 6.55
N ASP A 128 -3.05 -12.43 7.07
CA ASP A 128 -2.70 -13.51 8.00
C ASP A 128 -2.12 -14.74 7.27
N THR A 129 -2.29 -14.79 5.95
CA THR A 129 -1.76 -15.83 5.07
C THR A 129 -0.39 -15.40 4.54
N GLY A 130 0.62 -16.26 4.68
CA GLY A 130 1.98 -15.93 4.25
C GLY A 130 3.02 -16.92 4.74
N ASP A 131 4.04 -17.14 3.91
CA ASP A 131 5.17 -18.04 4.15
C ASP A 131 6.25 -17.37 5.01
N ARG A 132 6.35 -16.04 4.92
CA ARG A 132 7.24 -15.21 5.74
C ARG A 132 6.45 -14.37 6.72
N THR A 133 6.98 -14.19 7.92
CA THR A 133 6.33 -13.36 8.96
C THR A 133 7.11 -12.09 9.16
N CYS A 134 6.40 -10.97 9.11
CA CYS A 134 6.87 -9.66 9.48
C CYS A 134 6.33 -9.28 10.86
N THR A 135 7.19 -8.74 11.71
CA THR A 135 6.79 -8.27 13.05
C THR A 135 7.19 -6.82 13.19
N ALA A 136 6.21 -5.96 13.50
CA ALA A 136 6.47 -4.57 13.83
C ALA A 136 7.27 -4.48 15.15
N THR A 137 8.42 -3.81 15.11
CA THR A 137 9.29 -3.53 16.27
C THR A 137 9.58 -2.04 16.43
#